data_AF-A0A2H6N852-F1
#
_entry.id   AF-A0A2H6N852-F1
#
_cell.length_a   1.000
_cell.length_b   1.000
_cell.length_c   1.000
_cell.angle_alpha   90.00
_cell.angle_beta   90.00
_cell.angle_gamma   90.00
#
_symmetry.space_group_name_H-M   'P 1'
#
loop_
_entity.id
_entity.type
_entity.pdbx_description
1 polymer ?
#
loop_
_entity_poly.entity_id
_entity_poly.type
_entity_poly.pdbx_seq_one_letter_code
_entity_poly.pdbx_strand_id
1 'polypeptide(L)'
;MPTLASVPKELYLCTSLKDLNKKTEVKPEKTSTKNYVQSAVKIFKAAEECRLDRDEEKAYVLYMKYVTVYSLIKKRPDFKQQQDYFHSLLGLTNIKKAIEEAEQLSESLKLRYEEAEVRKKLEEKERQEEQQQKKQELKDDDKTSSEISTDPNRKNQMVNGDKKNVADKKDSSEKGTITAEKLFTMMMDKSIKVMIMDARCLKDYQESCIMNSVCVPEEAISPGVTANKIEAKLPDPSKEPWKERVQVDYVVLLDWFSSAEDLQLGTTLRSLKDALFKWESKAVLRNEPLVLDGGYENWLLCYPQYTTNAKVAVPQHSQNANISVSLDFTYPSLEEPAPAPQPVVYVRPSVVEAPEKSDIASEQEKKMDVLRSLIPSGTIAA
;
A
#
# COMPACT_ATOMS: atom_id res chain seq x y z
N MET A 1 11.38 -37.99 -15.95
CA MET A 1 11.34 -38.36 -14.52
C MET A 1 10.46 -37.35 -13.81
N PRO A 2 9.51 -37.78 -12.96
CA PRO A 2 8.22 -37.11 -12.80
C PRO A 2 8.34 -35.77 -12.06
N THR A 3 7.75 -34.75 -12.68
CA THR A 3 7.47 -33.42 -12.13
C THR A 3 6.34 -33.51 -11.11
N LEU A 4 6.69 -33.74 -9.84
CA LEU A 4 5.82 -33.45 -8.72
C LEU A 4 6.14 -32.04 -8.25
N ALA A 5 5.23 -31.09 -8.49
CA ALA A 5 5.26 -29.79 -7.85
C ALA A 5 5.13 -30.02 -6.34
N SER A 6 6.26 -30.12 -5.64
CA SER A 6 6.32 -30.39 -4.21
C SER A 6 5.76 -29.20 -3.45
N VAL A 7 4.61 -29.40 -2.82
CA VAL A 7 3.95 -28.41 -1.96
C VAL A 7 4.90 -28.01 -0.81
N PRO A 8 5.03 -26.72 -0.48
CA PRO A 8 5.78 -26.27 0.68
C PRO A 8 5.31 -26.95 1.98
N LYS A 9 6.24 -27.16 2.92
CA LYS A 9 5.92 -27.80 4.20
C LYS A 9 4.86 -27.01 4.96
N GLU A 10 3.95 -27.71 5.65
CA GLU A 10 2.85 -27.10 6.39
C GLU A 10 3.36 -26.17 7.51
N LEU A 11 2.66 -25.06 7.75
CA LEU A 11 3.02 -24.08 8.77
C LEU A 11 2.91 -24.73 10.17
N TYR A 12 3.98 -24.69 10.94
CA TYR A 12 4.09 -25.37 12.24
C TYR A 12 4.81 -24.54 13.30
N LEU A 13 5.63 -23.56 12.91
CA LEU A 13 6.56 -22.90 13.82
C LEU A 13 5.92 -21.72 14.57
N CYS A 14 5.02 -20.99 13.92
CA CYS A 14 4.29 -19.84 14.46
C CYS A 14 2.91 -19.69 13.79
N THR A 15 2.06 -18.81 14.33
CA THR A 15 0.75 -18.46 13.76
C THR A 15 0.75 -17.13 13.00
N SER A 16 1.87 -16.40 13.00
CA SER A 16 2.01 -15.12 12.30
C SER A 16 3.46 -14.80 11.96
N LEU A 17 3.65 -14.00 10.89
CA LEU A 17 4.97 -13.48 10.51
C LEU A 17 5.61 -12.61 11.62
N LYS A 18 4.77 -11.87 12.39
CA LYS A 18 5.24 -11.07 13.53
C LYS A 18 5.87 -11.94 14.62
N ASP A 19 5.28 -13.09 14.93
CA ASP A 19 5.82 -14.00 15.94
C ASP A 19 7.05 -14.74 15.46
N LEU A 20 7.14 -14.98 14.15
CA LEU A 20 8.33 -15.53 13.51
C LEU A 20 9.53 -14.57 13.63
N ASN A 21 9.31 -13.27 13.41
CA ASN A 21 10.32 -12.23 13.56
C ASN A 21 10.87 -12.11 14.98
N LYS A 22 10.04 -12.27 16.02
CA LYS A 22 10.52 -12.30 17.41
C LYS A 22 11.54 -13.41 17.67
N LYS A 23 11.44 -14.55 16.99
CA LYS A 23 12.39 -15.68 17.13
C LYS A 23 13.75 -15.40 16.49
N THR A 24 13.86 -14.35 15.67
CA THR A 24 15.10 -13.96 14.98
C THR A 24 15.96 -13.01 15.80
N GLU A 25 15.45 -12.49 16.92
CA GLU A 25 16.18 -11.56 17.77
C GLU A 25 17.42 -12.21 18.38
N VAL A 26 18.58 -11.62 18.12
CA VAL A 26 19.86 -12.05 18.69
C VAL A 26 20.31 -11.04 19.72
N LYS A 27 20.39 -11.47 20.99
CA LYS A 27 20.94 -10.63 22.06
C LYS A 27 22.45 -10.42 21.81
N PRO A 28 22.95 -9.17 21.88
CA PRO A 28 24.37 -8.90 21.80
C PRO A 28 25.06 -9.39 23.08
N GLU A 29 25.69 -10.57 23.01
CA GLU A 29 26.51 -11.10 24.09
C GLU A 29 27.97 -10.60 23.95
N LYS A 30 28.77 -10.75 25.01
CA LYS A 30 30.21 -10.43 25.05
C LYS A 30 31.07 -11.38 24.18
N THR A 31 30.47 -11.98 23.17
CA THR A 31 31.08 -12.97 22.28
C THR A 31 31.93 -12.28 21.22
N SER A 32 33.07 -12.87 20.85
CA SER A 32 34.01 -12.28 19.87
C SER A 32 33.41 -12.20 18.45
N THR A 33 33.88 -11.25 17.65
CA THR A 33 33.41 -11.06 16.27
C THR A 33 33.71 -12.28 15.38
N LYS A 34 34.84 -12.96 15.60
CA LYS A 34 35.18 -14.23 14.93
C LYS A 34 34.16 -15.33 15.19
N ASN A 35 33.69 -15.46 16.43
CA ASN A 35 32.69 -16.47 16.80
C ASN A 35 31.32 -16.16 16.18
N TYR A 36 30.94 -14.89 16.09
CA TYR A 36 29.73 -14.49 15.37
C TYR A 36 29.81 -14.82 13.88
N VAL A 37 30.97 -14.60 13.24
CA VAL A 37 31.17 -14.95 11.83
C VAL A 37 31.09 -16.46 11.62
N GLN A 38 31.74 -17.27 12.47
CA GLN A 38 31.61 -18.74 12.40
C GLN A 38 30.17 -19.20 12.61
N SER A 39 29.44 -18.57 13.53
CA SER A 39 28.02 -18.85 13.75
C SER A 39 27.18 -18.48 12.54
N ALA A 40 27.44 -17.32 11.93
CA ALA A 40 26.76 -16.86 10.73
C ALA A 40 26.93 -17.85 9.56
N VAL A 41 28.16 -18.34 9.33
CA VAL A 41 28.40 -19.36 8.29
C VAL A 41 27.59 -20.64 8.53
N LYS A 42 27.51 -21.10 9.79
CA LYS A 42 26.68 -22.27 10.15
C LYS A 42 25.19 -22.01 9.96
N ILE A 43 24.71 -20.83 10.36
CA ILE A 43 23.31 -20.42 10.20
C ILE A 43 22.93 -20.37 8.72
N PHE A 44 23.78 -19.78 7.87
CA PHE A 44 23.54 -19.71 6.44
C PHE A 44 23.48 -21.10 5.80
N LYS A 45 24.38 -22.00 6.17
CA LYS A 45 24.35 -23.39 5.69
C LYS A 45 23.05 -24.10 6.10
N ALA A 46 22.65 -23.96 7.36
CA ALA A 46 21.39 -24.53 7.86
C ALA A 46 20.16 -23.90 7.16
N ALA A 47 20.22 -22.62 6.79
CA ALA A 47 19.16 -21.93 6.05
C ALA A 47 19.00 -22.54 4.64
N GLU A 48 20.11 -22.77 3.94
CA GLU A 48 20.09 -23.42 2.62
C GLU A 48 19.55 -24.85 2.68
N GLU A 49 19.91 -25.62 3.72
CA GLU A 49 19.35 -26.96 3.96
C GLU A 49 17.82 -26.88 4.16
N CYS A 50 17.33 -25.96 5.00
CA CYS A 50 15.89 -25.77 5.21
C CYS A 50 15.17 -25.30 3.94
N ARG A 51 15.81 -24.47 3.11
CA ARG A 51 15.29 -24.01 1.82
C ARG A 51 15.13 -25.18 0.84
N LEU A 52 16.11 -26.08 0.78
CA LEU A 52 16.04 -27.30 -0.02
C LEU A 52 14.96 -28.26 0.48
N ASP A 53 14.79 -28.36 1.81
CA ASP A 53 13.74 -29.13 2.46
C ASP A 53 12.34 -28.48 2.34
N ARG A 54 12.23 -27.32 1.66
CA ARG A 54 10.99 -26.53 1.51
C ARG A 54 10.33 -26.15 2.84
N ASP A 55 11.13 -26.02 3.89
CA ASP A 55 10.71 -25.52 5.20
C ASP A 55 10.87 -23.99 5.21
N GLU A 56 9.86 -23.30 4.68
CA GLU A 56 9.89 -21.84 4.48
C GLU A 56 9.99 -21.07 5.80
N GLU A 57 9.27 -21.50 6.84
CA GLU A 57 9.28 -20.85 8.15
C GLU A 57 10.68 -20.90 8.78
N LYS A 58 11.29 -22.10 8.81
CA LYS A 58 12.61 -22.28 9.41
C LYS A 58 13.72 -21.65 8.56
N ALA A 59 13.61 -21.74 7.23
CA ALA A 59 14.53 -21.07 6.32
C ALA A 59 14.50 -19.54 6.53
N TYR A 60 13.30 -18.95 6.59
CA TYR A 60 13.14 -17.51 6.83
C TYR A 60 13.76 -17.08 8.16
N VAL A 61 13.47 -17.80 9.25
CA VAL A 61 14.05 -17.51 10.58
C VAL A 61 15.57 -17.54 10.52
N LEU A 62 16.17 -18.52 9.84
CA LEU A 62 17.61 -18.66 9.75
C LEU A 62 18.24 -17.56 8.87
N TYR A 63 17.64 -17.21 7.72
CA TYR A 63 18.12 -16.10 6.88
C TYR A 63 18.02 -14.76 7.60
N MET A 64 16.90 -14.46 8.27
CA MET A 64 16.75 -13.23 9.06
C MET A 64 17.71 -13.19 10.25
N LYS A 65 17.95 -14.33 10.90
CA LYS A 65 18.95 -14.43 11.97
C LYS A 65 20.36 -14.17 11.45
N TYR A 66 20.69 -14.68 10.26
CA TYR A 66 21.97 -14.40 9.59
C TYR A 66 22.14 -12.90 9.30
N VAL A 67 21.13 -12.24 8.72
CA VAL A 67 21.15 -10.80 8.42
C VAL A 67 21.25 -9.96 9.70
N THR A 68 20.58 -10.37 10.77
CA THR A 68 20.64 -9.72 12.09
C THR A 68 22.05 -9.84 12.69
N VAL A 69 22.66 -11.03 12.66
CA VAL A 69 24.05 -11.25 13.13
C VAL A 69 25.02 -10.40 12.32
N TYR A 70 24.89 -10.37 10.99
CA TYR A 70 25.70 -9.54 10.11
C TYR A 70 25.55 -8.04 10.44
N SER A 71 24.32 -7.59 10.67
CA SER A 71 24.03 -6.19 11.04
C SER A 71 24.56 -5.79 12.42
N LEU A 72 24.78 -6.75 13.31
CA LEU A 72 25.40 -6.55 14.61
C LEU A 72 26.93 -6.45 14.48
N ILE A 73 27.56 -7.40 13.77
CA ILE A 73 29.03 -7.41 13.64
C ILE A 73 29.55 -6.26 12.77
N LYS A 74 28.82 -5.83 11.74
CA LYS A 74 29.24 -4.71 10.86
C LYS A 74 29.42 -3.38 11.60
N LYS A 75 28.79 -3.23 12.77
CA LYS A 75 28.88 -2.03 13.61
C LYS A 75 30.12 -2.03 14.51
N ARG A 76 30.74 -3.18 14.74
CA ARG A 76 31.89 -3.28 15.65
C ARG A 76 33.17 -2.75 15.00
N PRO A 77 34.06 -2.08 15.77
CA PRO A 77 35.27 -1.47 15.23
C PRO A 77 36.28 -2.51 14.71
N ASP A 78 36.38 -3.66 15.36
CA ASP A 78 37.24 -4.79 14.94
C ASP A 78 36.83 -5.39 13.59
N PHE A 79 35.52 -5.41 13.29
CA PHE A 79 35.01 -5.80 11.98
C PHE A 79 35.42 -4.82 10.89
N LYS A 80 35.36 -3.51 11.15
CA LYS A 80 35.77 -2.48 10.19
C LYS A 80 37.26 -2.51 9.89
N GLN A 81 38.07 -2.83 10.89
CA GLN A 81 39.53 -2.93 10.73
C GLN A 81 39.95 -4.12 9.85
N GLN A 82 39.22 -5.23 9.89
CA GLN A 82 39.50 -6.44 9.10
C GLN A 82 38.33 -6.81 8.17
N GLN A 83 37.75 -5.79 7.52
CA GLN A 83 36.52 -5.94 6.74
C GLN A 83 36.67 -6.96 5.60
N ASP A 84 37.75 -6.89 4.83
CA ASP A 84 37.97 -7.79 3.68
C ASP A 84 38.14 -9.24 4.12
N TYR A 85 38.80 -9.48 5.26
CA TYR A 85 38.97 -10.81 5.84
C TYR A 85 37.61 -11.42 6.20
N PHE A 86 36.76 -10.68 6.91
CA PHE A 86 35.44 -11.20 7.29
C PHE A 86 34.50 -11.34 6.10
N HIS A 87 34.56 -10.45 5.11
CA HIS A 87 33.79 -10.59 3.86
C HIS A 87 34.22 -11.80 3.04
N SER A 88 35.51 -12.13 3.03
CA SER A 88 36.00 -13.36 2.37
C SER A 88 35.46 -14.63 3.03
N LEU A 89 35.26 -14.61 4.35
CA LEU A 89 34.76 -15.76 5.12
C LEU A 89 33.23 -15.90 5.07
N LEU A 90 32.49 -14.79 5.06
CA LEU A 90 31.03 -14.78 4.94
C LEU A 90 30.56 -14.97 3.50
N GLY A 91 31.32 -14.45 2.54
CA GLY A 91 30.94 -14.34 1.13
C GLY A 91 29.95 -13.19 0.91
N LEU A 92 30.39 -12.15 0.19
CA LEU A 92 29.53 -11.00 -0.17
C LEU A 92 28.27 -11.44 -0.94
N THR A 93 28.40 -12.48 -1.77
CA THR A 93 27.29 -13.09 -2.50
C THR A 93 26.28 -13.76 -1.57
N ASN A 94 26.75 -14.44 -0.52
CA ASN A 94 25.88 -15.10 0.46
C ASN A 94 25.10 -14.07 1.28
N ILE A 95 25.70 -12.91 1.56
CA ILE A 95 25.01 -11.82 2.25
C ILE A 95 23.86 -11.28 1.40
N LYS A 96 24.11 -11.00 0.12
CA LYS A 96 23.05 -10.56 -0.81
C LYS A 96 21.96 -11.62 -0.94
N LYS A 97 22.35 -12.87 -1.18
CA LYS A 97 21.43 -14.00 -1.30
C LYS A 97 20.56 -14.17 -0.06
N ALA A 98 21.13 -14.04 1.15
CA ALA A 98 20.35 -14.15 2.38
C ALA A 98 19.28 -13.07 2.52
N ILE A 99 19.53 -11.85 2.01
CA ILE A 99 18.56 -10.76 2.04
C ILE A 99 17.45 -11.04 1.02
N GLU A 100 17.81 -11.36 -0.22
CA GLU A 100 16.87 -11.66 -1.30
C GLU A 100 15.96 -12.85 -0.94
N GLU A 101 16.53 -13.94 -0.41
CA GLU A 101 15.77 -15.12 0.04
C GLU A 101 14.88 -14.80 1.25
N ALA A 102 15.34 -13.95 2.18
CA ALA A 102 14.51 -13.53 3.31
C ALA A 102 13.31 -12.70 2.84
N GLU A 103 13.49 -11.80 1.88
CA GLU A 103 12.40 -11.01 1.29
C GLU A 103 11.42 -11.93 0.56
N GLN A 104 11.91 -12.82 -0.30
CA GLN A 104 11.06 -13.76 -1.05
C GLN A 104 10.26 -14.68 -0.12
N LEU A 105 10.90 -15.24 0.91
CA LEU A 105 10.23 -16.09 1.89
C LEU A 105 9.24 -15.29 2.76
N SER A 106 9.51 -14.02 3.04
CA SER A 106 8.60 -13.18 3.81
C SER A 106 7.27 -12.93 3.10
N GLU A 107 7.32 -12.63 1.80
CA GLU A 107 6.12 -12.45 0.98
C GLU A 107 5.33 -13.75 0.84
N SER A 108 6.04 -14.87 0.61
CA SER A 108 5.41 -16.20 0.53
C SER A 108 4.74 -16.59 1.85
N LEU A 109 5.42 -16.44 2.99
CA LEU A 109 4.87 -16.77 4.30
C LEU A 109 3.71 -15.85 4.68
N LYS A 110 3.74 -14.57 4.33
CA LYS A 110 2.64 -13.63 4.56
C LYS A 110 1.36 -14.13 3.89
N LEU A 111 1.44 -14.49 2.61
CA LEU A 111 0.31 -15.05 1.86
C LEU A 111 -0.18 -16.37 2.47
N ARG A 112 0.72 -17.26 2.88
CA ARG A 112 0.33 -18.56 3.46
C ARG A 112 -0.34 -18.43 4.84
N TYR A 113 0.11 -17.49 5.68
CA TYR A 113 -0.55 -17.22 6.95
C TYR A 113 -1.95 -16.62 6.74
N GLU A 114 -2.10 -15.72 5.76
CA GLU A 114 -3.40 -15.15 5.40
C GLU A 114 -4.35 -16.23 4.85
N GLU A 115 -3.87 -17.09 3.95
CA GLU A 115 -4.65 -18.21 3.40
C GLU A 115 -5.11 -19.16 4.51
N ALA A 116 -4.21 -19.51 5.45
CA ALA A 116 -4.55 -20.37 6.58
C ALA A 116 -5.61 -19.74 7.50
N GLU A 117 -5.55 -18.43 7.73
CA GLU A 117 -6.54 -17.71 8.52
C GLU A 117 -7.90 -17.65 7.81
N VAL A 118 -7.90 -17.38 6.50
CA VAL A 118 -9.12 -17.35 5.67
C VAL A 118 -9.78 -18.73 5.63
N ARG A 119 -8.99 -19.80 5.42
CA ARG A 119 -9.48 -21.18 5.41
C ARG A 119 -10.12 -21.55 6.74
N LYS A 120 -9.49 -21.22 7.86
CA LYS A 120 -10.05 -21.45 9.19
C LYS A 120 -11.37 -20.70 9.41
N LYS A 121 -11.48 -19.45 8.95
CA LYS A 121 -12.73 -18.68 9.03
C LYS A 121 -13.84 -19.30 8.17
N LEU A 122 -13.50 -19.84 7.01
CA LEU A 122 -14.45 -20.49 6.12
C LEU A 122 -14.97 -21.81 6.71
N GLU A 123 -14.07 -22.66 7.22
CA GLU A 123 -14.41 -23.93 7.86
C GLU A 123 -15.28 -23.71 9.13
N GLU A 124 -15.01 -22.65 9.90
CA GLU A 124 -15.85 -22.28 11.05
C GLU A 124 -17.24 -21.77 10.62
N LYS A 125 -17.31 -20.98 9.53
CA LYS A 125 -18.58 -20.50 8.98
C LYS A 125 -19.43 -21.65 8.47
N GLU A 126 -18.84 -22.60 7.73
CA GLU A 126 -19.51 -23.80 7.25
C GLU A 126 -20.05 -24.65 8.41
N ARG A 127 -19.24 -24.83 9.47
CA ARG A 127 -19.68 -25.53 10.69
C ARG A 127 -20.86 -24.83 11.38
N GLN A 128 -20.89 -23.50 11.39
CA GLN A 128 -22.01 -22.74 11.96
C GLN A 128 -23.27 -22.84 11.09
N GLU A 129 -23.12 -22.84 9.77
CA GLU A 129 -24.22 -23.04 8.82
C GLU A 129 -24.82 -24.45 8.96
N GLU A 130 -24.00 -25.50 9.04
CA GLU A 130 -24.47 -26.87 9.29
C GLU A 130 -25.22 -27.01 10.63
N GLN A 131 -24.73 -26.35 11.70
CA GLN A 131 -25.41 -26.35 12.99
C GLN A 131 -26.75 -25.59 12.95
N GLN A 132 -26.84 -24.51 12.17
CA GLN A 132 -28.07 -23.76 11.97
C GLN A 132 -29.09 -24.56 11.15
N GLN A 133 -28.65 -25.23 10.08
CA GLN A 133 -29.49 -26.11 9.26
C GLN A 133 -30.04 -27.28 10.09
N LYS A 134 -29.20 -27.98 10.87
CA LYS A 134 -29.66 -29.05 11.78
C LYS A 134 -30.65 -28.56 12.84
N LYS A 135 -30.51 -27.32 13.31
CA LYS A 135 -31.42 -26.72 14.31
C LYS A 135 -32.74 -26.23 13.69
N GLN A 136 -32.77 -25.98 12.38
CA GLN A 136 -33.99 -25.75 11.61
C GLN A 136 -34.70 -27.07 11.31
N GLU A 137 -33.99 -28.12 10.91
CA GLU A 137 -34.56 -29.45 10.68
C GLU A 137 -35.19 -30.04 11.96
N LEU A 138 -34.56 -29.87 13.13
CA LEU A 138 -35.12 -30.29 14.42
C LEU A 138 -36.33 -29.46 14.89
N LYS A 139 -36.66 -28.34 14.25
CA LYS A 139 -37.84 -27.51 14.56
C LYS A 139 -39.05 -27.80 13.66
N ASP A 140 -38.85 -28.45 12.52
CA ASP A 140 -39.93 -28.81 11.61
C ASP A 140 -40.57 -30.18 11.93
N ASP A 141 -39.93 -31.00 12.76
CA ASP A 141 -40.47 -32.31 13.21
C ASP A 141 -41.49 -32.22 14.37
N ASP A 142 -41.63 -31.07 15.05
CA ASP A 142 -42.57 -30.91 16.19
C ASP A 142 -43.92 -30.27 15.78
N LYS A 143 -44.22 -30.23 14.48
CA LYS A 143 -45.44 -29.60 13.95
C LYS A 143 -46.18 -30.40 12.88
N THR A 144 -46.16 -31.73 12.98
CA THR A 144 -47.06 -32.59 12.19
C THR A 144 -47.80 -33.59 13.07
N SER A 145 -48.80 -33.10 13.78
CA SER A 145 -49.93 -33.91 14.25
C SER A 145 -51.22 -33.08 14.20
N SER A 146 -51.90 -33.10 13.06
CA SER A 146 -53.36 -33.28 12.94
C SER A 146 -53.86 -33.00 11.52
N GLU A 147 -54.42 -34.07 10.93
CA GLU A 147 -55.63 -34.13 10.05
C GLU A 147 -55.57 -33.46 8.67
N ILE A 148 -55.31 -34.20 7.59
CA ILE A 148 -56.24 -34.98 6.72
C ILE A 148 -57.37 -34.15 6.07
N SER A 149 -57.21 -33.84 4.77
CA SER A 149 -58.26 -34.00 3.73
C SER A 149 -57.71 -33.78 2.30
N THR A 150 -57.78 -34.84 1.48
CA THR A 150 -58.01 -34.97 0.01
C THR A 150 -58.11 -33.69 -0.84
N ASP A 151 -57.58 -33.53 -2.06
CA ASP A 151 -57.43 -34.43 -3.21
C ASP A 151 -56.45 -33.82 -4.28
N PRO A 152 -55.94 -34.58 -5.27
CA PRO A 152 -54.71 -34.30 -6.02
C PRO A 152 -54.94 -33.78 -7.45
N ASN A 153 -54.23 -32.73 -7.90
CA ASN A 153 -53.81 -32.58 -9.32
C ASN A 153 -52.93 -31.32 -9.57
N ARG A 154 -51.60 -31.45 -9.62
CA ARG A 154 -50.78 -30.76 -10.67
C ARG A 154 -49.32 -31.23 -10.69
N LYS A 155 -49.08 -32.18 -11.59
CA LYS A 155 -47.87 -32.47 -12.38
C LYS A 155 -46.53 -31.86 -11.92
N ASN A 156 -45.65 -32.76 -11.50
CA ASN A 156 -44.20 -32.67 -11.65
C ASN A 156 -43.81 -32.43 -13.12
N GLN A 157 -42.90 -31.51 -13.37
CA GLN A 157 -41.99 -31.59 -14.51
C GLN A 157 -40.62 -31.01 -14.14
N MET A 158 -39.70 -31.93 -13.81
CA MET A 158 -38.26 -31.70 -13.93
C MET A 158 -37.92 -31.48 -15.40
N VAL A 159 -37.17 -30.42 -15.71
CA VAL A 159 -36.37 -30.33 -16.94
C VAL A 159 -34.94 -30.01 -16.53
N ASN A 160 -34.11 -31.01 -16.78
CA ASN A 160 -32.67 -30.96 -16.89
C ASN A 160 -32.32 -30.19 -18.18
N GLY A 161 -31.38 -29.24 -18.13
CA GLY A 161 -31.07 -28.38 -19.28
C GLY A 161 -29.69 -27.74 -19.19
N ASP A 162 -28.68 -28.55 -19.47
CA ASP A 162 -27.26 -28.21 -19.65
C ASP A 162 -26.97 -27.26 -20.83
N LYS A 163 -25.87 -26.50 -20.67
CA LYS A 163 -24.97 -25.85 -21.67
C LYS A 163 -25.41 -24.53 -22.33
N LYS A 164 -24.65 -23.46 -22.05
CA LYS A 164 -23.50 -23.08 -22.90
C LYS A 164 -22.61 -21.99 -22.29
N ASN A 165 -21.31 -22.23 -22.41
CA ASN A 165 -20.19 -21.35 -22.13
C ASN A 165 -20.30 -19.97 -22.81
N VAL A 166 -20.01 -18.91 -22.04
CA VAL A 166 -19.14 -17.81 -22.51
C VAL A 166 -18.17 -17.53 -21.38
N ALA A 167 -16.90 -17.85 -21.63
CA ALA A 167 -15.77 -17.43 -20.83
C ALA A 167 -15.43 -15.96 -21.12
N ASP A 168 -14.62 -15.39 -20.23
CA ASP A 168 -13.99 -14.05 -20.23
C ASP A 168 -14.84 -12.97 -19.51
N LYS A 169 -14.43 -12.39 -18.38
CA LYS A 169 -13.10 -12.20 -17.80
C LYS A 169 -13.11 -12.42 -16.28
N LYS A 170 -11.97 -12.91 -15.83
CA LYS A 170 -11.42 -12.96 -14.47
C LYS A 170 -11.61 -11.60 -13.77
N ASP A 171 -12.72 -11.42 -13.07
CA ASP A 171 -12.84 -10.41 -12.03
C ASP A 171 -12.47 -11.12 -10.73
N SER A 172 -11.20 -11.00 -10.35
CA SER A 172 -10.79 -11.18 -8.97
C SER A 172 -11.52 -10.11 -8.17
N SER A 173 -12.78 -10.38 -7.82
CA SER A 173 -13.60 -9.47 -7.03
C SER A 173 -12.91 -9.30 -5.69
N GLU A 174 -12.15 -8.22 -5.57
CA GLU A 174 -11.67 -7.67 -4.31
C GLU A 174 -12.91 -7.50 -3.43
N LYS A 175 -13.07 -8.40 -2.45
CA LYS A 175 -14.31 -8.56 -1.69
C LYS A 175 -14.60 -7.27 -0.93
N GLY A 176 -15.54 -6.46 -1.43
CA GLY A 176 -16.04 -5.27 -0.75
C GLY A 176 -15.38 -3.95 -1.16
N THR A 177 -14.57 -3.90 -2.22
CA THR A 177 -14.01 -2.67 -2.80
C THR A 177 -14.68 -2.33 -4.13
N ILE A 178 -14.72 -1.04 -4.49
CA ILE A 178 -15.08 -0.57 -5.83
C ILE A 178 -14.13 0.55 -6.26
N THR A 179 -13.58 0.45 -7.48
CA THR A 179 -12.75 1.52 -8.05
C THR A 179 -13.61 2.69 -8.54
N ALA A 180 -13.02 3.88 -8.64
CA ALA A 180 -13.70 5.07 -9.17
C ALA A 180 -14.26 4.82 -10.58
N GLU A 181 -13.52 4.13 -11.45
CA GLU A 181 -13.96 3.79 -12.81
C GLU A 181 -15.19 2.89 -12.82
N LYS A 182 -15.20 1.87 -11.95
CA LYS A 182 -16.33 0.96 -11.84
C LYS A 182 -17.55 1.67 -11.27
N LEU A 183 -17.38 2.50 -10.25
CA LEU A 183 -18.46 3.32 -9.69
C LEU A 183 -19.05 4.24 -10.75
N PHE A 184 -18.20 4.95 -11.51
CA PHE A 184 -18.66 5.82 -12.59
C PHE A 184 -19.48 5.04 -13.63
N THR A 185 -18.99 3.87 -14.05
CA THR A 185 -19.71 3.00 -14.99
C THR A 185 -21.09 2.61 -14.45
N MET A 186 -21.19 2.25 -13.16
CA MET A 186 -22.46 1.90 -12.52
C MET A 186 -23.40 3.10 -12.37
N MET A 187 -22.88 4.31 -12.14
CA MET A 187 -23.68 5.54 -12.08
C MET A 187 -24.30 5.91 -13.43
N MET A 188 -23.61 5.60 -14.53
CA MET A 188 -24.12 5.88 -15.89
C MET A 188 -25.12 4.82 -16.38
N ASP A 189 -25.09 3.62 -15.81
CA ASP A 189 -25.98 2.53 -16.17
C ASP A 189 -27.35 2.67 -15.49
N LYS A 190 -28.38 2.97 -16.28
CA LYS A 190 -29.76 3.13 -15.80
C LYS A 190 -30.40 1.82 -15.30
N SER A 191 -29.80 0.67 -15.60
CA SER A 191 -30.28 -0.64 -15.13
C SER A 191 -29.83 -0.97 -13.71
N ILE A 192 -28.84 -0.24 -13.17
CA ILE A 192 -28.25 -0.46 -11.85
C ILE A 192 -28.63 0.71 -10.95
N LYS A 193 -29.28 0.42 -9.82
CA LYS A 193 -29.54 1.45 -8.80
C LYS A 193 -28.39 1.48 -7.80
N VAL A 194 -27.63 2.57 -7.79
CA VAL A 194 -26.50 2.78 -6.87
C VAL A 194 -26.79 3.93 -5.92
N MET A 195 -26.49 3.74 -4.63
CA MET A 195 -26.51 4.79 -3.61
C MET A 195 -25.10 5.02 -3.10
N ILE A 196 -24.66 6.27 -3.12
CA ILE A 196 -23.36 6.68 -2.60
C ILE A 196 -23.59 7.34 -1.23
N MET A 197 -22.95 6.83 -0.19
CA MET A 197 -22.98 7.38 1.16
C MET A 197 -21.61 7.96 1.52
N ASP A 198 -21.59 9.25 1.80
CA ASP A 198 -20.40 9.99 2.19
C ASP A 198 -20.32 10.05 3.71
N ALA A 199 -19.28 9.41 4.26
CA ALA A 199 -19.07 9.26 5.70
C ALA A 199 -18.10 10.29 6.32
N ARG A 200 -17.74 11.34 5.58
CA ARG A 200 -16.90 12.44 6.07
C ARG A 200 -17.69 13.34 7.03
N CYS A 201 -17.00 14.25 7.71
CA CYS A 201 -17.69 15.21 8.59
C CYS A 201 -18.66 16.09 7.79
N LEU A 202 -19.69 16.60 8.46
CA LEU A 202 -20.73 17.40 7.80
C LEU A 202 -20.17 18.62 7.07
N LYS A 203 -19.11 19.22 7.62
CA LYS A 203 -18.43 20.37 7.03
C LYS A 203 -17.81 20.03 5.68
N ASP A 204 -17.07 18.93 5.60
CA ASP A 204 -16.38 18.51 4.37
C ASP A 204 -17.37 18.16 3.26
N TYR A 205 -18.49 17.52 3.62
CA TYR A 205 -19.57 17.22 2.69
C TYR A 205 -20.21 18.50 2.09
N GLN A 206 -20.40 19.52 2.92
CA GLN A 206 -20.95 20.81 2.48
C GLN A 206 -19.99 21.58 1.58
N GLU A 207 -18.68 21.47 1.82
CA GLU A 207 -17.65 22.10 0.99
C GLU A 207 -17.58 21.46 -0.40
N SER A 208 -17.70 20.14 -0.49
CA SER A 208 -17.69 19.38 -1.75
C SER A 208 -18.17 17.95 -1.54
N CYS A 209 -19.03 17.43 -2.42
CA CYS A 209 -19.46 16.03 -2.41
C CYS A 209 -19.74 15.50 -3.83
N ILE A 210 -19.85 14.17 -3.98
CA ILE A 210 -20.27 13.55 -5.23
C ILE A 210 -21.74 13.92 -5.50
N MET A 211 -22.07 14.26 -6.74
CA MET A 211 -23.45 14.59 -7.12
C MET A 211 -24.41 13.44 -6.77
N ASN A 212 -25.56 13.76 -6.19
CA ASN A 212 -26.58 12.80 -5.74
C ASN A 212 -26.12 11.80 -4.66
N SER A 213 -25.05 12.11 -3.92
CA SER A 213 -24.65 11.33 -2.74
C SER A 213 -25.52 11.67 -1.52
N VAL A 214 -25.47 10.79 -0.51
CA VAL A 214 -26.17 10.90 0.76
C VAL A 214 -25.15 11.22 1.85
N CYS A 215 -25.36 12.30 2.60
CA CYS A 215 -24.51 12.66 3.73
C CYS A 215 -24.81 11.75 4.92
N VAL A 216 -23.81 11.01 5.38
CA VAL A 216 -23.86 10.19 6.59
C VAL A 216 -22.71 10.62 7.50
N PRO A 217 -22.84 11.77 8.16
CA PRO A 217 -21.72 12.44 8.80
C PRO A 217 -21.03 11.57 9.85
N GLU A 218 -19.71 11.66 9.98
CA GLU A 218 -18.94 10.88 10.96
C GLU A 218 -19.45 11.08 12.40
N GLU A 219 -20.00 12.26 12.71
CA GLU A 219 -20.57 12.63 13.99
C GLU A 219 -21.84 11.81 14.34
N ALA A 220 -22.52 11.27 13.33
CA ALA A 220 -23.65 10.37 13.49
C ALA A 220 -23.22 8.91 13.74
N ILE A 221 -21.96 8.57 13.43
CA ILE A 221 -21.44 7.21 13.41
C ILE A 221 -20.60 6.97 14.68
N SER A 222 -20.83 5.83 15.32
CA SER A 222 -20.01 5.38 16.45
C SER A 222 -19.87 3.86 16.42
N PRO A 223 -18.80 3.27 16.97
CA PRO A 223 -18.62 1.83 16.96
C PRO A 223 -19.81 1.10 17.61
N GLY A 224 -20.38 0.12 16.90
CA GLY A 224 -21.56 -0.63 17.37
C GLY A 224 -22.90 0.11 17.24
N VAL A 225 -22.94 1.24 16.53
CA VAL A 225 -24.19 1.93 16.21
C VAL A 225 -25.07 1.07 15.26
N THR A 226 -26.38 1.27 15.34
CA THR A 226 -27.39 0.64 14.46
C THR A 226 -27.90 1.66 13.44
N ALA A 227 -28.34 1.21 12.26
CA ALA A 227 -28.87 2.09 11.22
C ALA A 227 -29.97 3.07 11.69
N ASN A 228 -30.91 2.64 12.56
CA ASN A 228 -31.96 3.52 13.11
C ASN A 228 -31.39 4.68 13.96
N LYS A 229 -30.28 4.44 14.66
CA LYS A 229 -29.60 5.47 15.47
C LYS A 229 -28.84 6.45 14.59
N ILE A 230 -28.29 5.97 13.47
CA ILE A 230 -27.70 6.83 12.44
C ILE A 230 -28.78 7.70 11.83
N GLU A 231 -29.91 7.11 11.40
CA GLU A 231 -31.06 7.82 10.78
C GLU A 231 -31.55 9.00 11.62
N ALA A 232 -31.66 8.81 12.94
CA ALA A 232 -32.09 9.85 13.87
C ALA A 232 -31.14 11.06 13.93
N LYS A 233 -29.87 10.89 13.54
CA LYS A 233 -28.82 11.91 13.55
C LYS A 233 -28.48 12.44 12.16
N LEU A 234 -29.13 11.95 11.10
CA LEU A 234 -28.86 12.42 9.75
C LEU A 234 -29.41 13.84 9.51
N PRO A 235 -28.75 14.63 8.64
CA PRO A 235 -29.33 15.85 8.10
C PRO A 235 -30.67 15.57 7.39
N ASP A 236 -31.63 16.49 7.46
CA ASP A 236 -32.96 16.32 6.86
C ASP A 236 -32.93 15.93 5.36
N PRO A 237 -32.07 16.52 4.51
CA PRO A 237 -31.98 16.13 3.10
C PRO A 237 -31.56 14.68 2.86
N SER A 238 -30.90 14.05 3.85
CA SER A 238 -30.36 12.69 3.74
C SER A 238 -31.30 11.63 4.32
N LYS A 239 -32.36 12.01 5.05
CA LYS A 239 -33.30 11.07 5.68
C LYS A 239 -34.15 10.28 4.68
N GLU A 240 -34.67 10.93 3.65
CA GLU A 240 -35.48 10.25 2.63
C GLU A 240 -34.64 9.29 1.77
N PRO A 241 -33.50 9.73 1.17
CA PRO A 241 -32.60 8.82 0.46
C PRO A 241 -32.12 7.65 1.34
N TRP A 242 -31.86 7.90 2.63
CA TRP A 242 -31.46 6.84 3.56
C TRP A 242 -32.49 5.72 3.68
N LYS A 243 -33.79 6.01 3.65
CA LYS A 243 -34.85 4.97 3.70
C LYS A 243 -34.92 4.16 2.41
N GLU A 244 -34.59 4.78 1.28
CA GLU A 244 -34.56 4.13 -0.03
C GLU A 244 -33.36 3.18 -0.21
N ARG A 245 -32.42 3.14 0.74
CA ARG A 245 -31.23 2.24 0.69
C ARG A 245 -31.56 0.77 0.51
N VAL A 246 -32.77 0.33 0.89
CA VAL A 246 -33.22 -1.07 0.74
C VAL A 246 -33.68 -1.38 -0.70
N GLN A 247 -33.97 -0.34 -1.49
CA GLN A 247 -34.48 -0.45 -2.85
C GLN A 247 -33.38 -0.35 -3.91
N VAL A 248 -32.13 -0.06 -3.51
CA VAL A 248 -30.99 0.02 -4.42
C VAL A 248 -30.28 -1.32 -4.52
N ASP A 249 -29.60 -1.53 -5.65
CA ASP A 249 -28.83 -2.75 -5.89
C ASP A 249 -27.50 -2.72 -5.15
N TYR A 250 -26.84 -1.55 -5.12
CA TYR A 250 -25.54 -1.36 -4.50
C TYR A 250 -25.50 -0.11 -3.63
N VAL A 251 -24.87 -0.26 -2.46
CA VAL A 251 -24.51 0.85 -1.58
C VAL A 251 -22.99 0.98 -1.60
N VAL A 252 -22.51 2.19 -1.89
CA VAL A 252 -21.08 2.51 -1.93
C VAL A 252 -20.78 3.53 -0.84
N LEU A 253 -19.78 3.22 -0.02
CA LEU A 253 -19.32 4.03 1.11
C LEU A 253 -18.01 4.71 0.74
N LEU A 254 -17.84 5.96 1.15
CA LEU A 254 -16.57 6.67 0.97
C LEU A 254 -16.29 7.57 2.17
N ASP A 255 -15.00 7.77 2.44
CA ASP A 255 -14.48 8.85 3.27
C ASP A 255 -13.47 9.67 2.43
N TRP A 256 -12.50 10.35 3.06
CA TRP A 256 -11.48 11.08 2.32
C TRP A 256 -10.48 10.19 1.57
N PHE A 257 -10.00 9.10 2.19
CA PHE A 257 -8.74 8.43 1.79
C PHE A 257 -8.76 6.91 1.88
N SER A 258 -9.68 6.33 2.66
CA SER A 258 -9.64 4.92 3.03
C SER A 258 -10.07 4.02 1.87
N SER A 259 -9.50 2.82 1.85
CA SER A 259 -9.93 1.70 1.01
C SER A 259 -10.46 0.55 1.87
N ALA A 260 -10.96 -0.54 1.26
CA ALA A 260 -11.50 -1.67 2.03
C ALA A 260 -10.46 -2.33 2.96
N GLU A 261 -9.17 -2.21 2.64
CA GLU A 261 -8.06 -2.72 3.45
C GLU A 261 -7.88 -1.94 4.78
N ASP A 262 -8.29 -0.67 4.81
CA ASP A 262 -8.17 0.21 5.97
C ASP A 262 -9.34 0.06 6.97
N LEU A 263 -10.33 -0.77 6.65
CA LEU A 263 -11.52 -0.99 7.49
C LEU A 263 -11.19 -1.82 8.73
N GLN A 264 -10.65 -1.15 9.74
CA GLN A 264 -10.39 -1.72 11.06
C GLN A 264 -11.58 -1.53 12.01
N LEU A 265 -11.67 -2.36 13.05
CA LEU A 265 -12.67 -2.18 14.10
C LEU A 265 -12.48 -0.81 14.77
N GLY A 266 -13.56 -0.04 14.82
CA GLY A 266 -13.55 1.31 15.38
C GLY A 266 -13.46 2.43 14.35
N THR A 267 -13.10 2.16 13.08
CA THR A 267 -13.15 3.19 12.04
C THR A 267 -14.59 3.55 11.67
N THR A 268 -14.78 4.76 11.14
CA THR A 268 -16.09 5.29 10.73
C THR A 268 -16.74 4.42 9.66
N LEU A 269 -16.00 4.13 8.57
CA LEU A 269 -16.50 3.28 7.48
C LEU A 269 -16.82 1.85 7.93
N ARG A 270 -15.99 1.25 8.80
CA ARG A 270 -16.29 -0.09 9.34
C ARG A 270 -17.55 -0.07 10.18
N SER A 271 -17.71 0.93 11.03
CA SER A 271 -18.88 1.09 11.90
C SER A 271 -20.15 1.29 11.09
N LEU A 272 -20.11 2.10 10.03
CA LEU A 272 -21.21 2.30 9.10
C LEU A 272 -21.55 1.03 8.33
N LYS A 273 -20.55 0.33 7.79
CA LYS A 273 -20.73 -0.93 7.07
C LYS A 273 -21.39 -2.00 7.95
N ASP A 274 -20.91 -2.14 9.20
CA ASP A 274 -21.51 -3.08 10.16
C ASP A 274 -22.93 -2.66 10.55
N ALA A 275 -23.21 -1.37 10.73
CA ALA A 275 -24.55 -0.87 11.04
C ALA A 275 -25.57 -1.18 9.93
N LEU A 276 -25.13 -1.12 8.66
CA LEU A 276 -25.97 -1.35 7.47
C LEU A 276 -26.17 -2.83 7.14
N PHE A 277 -25.16 -3.68 7.33
CA PHE A 277 -25.18 -5.05 6.80
C PHE A 277 -25.12 -6.15 7.88
N LYS A 278 -24.54 -5.86 9.06
CA LYS A 278 -24.36 -6.85 10.14
C LYS A 278 -25.41 -6.71 11.23
N TRP A 279 -25.72 -5.48 11.64
CA TRP A 279 -26.62 -5.18 12.76
C TRP A 279 -28.05 -4.85 12.33
N GLU A 280 -28.29 -4.69 11.03
CA GLU A 280 -29.60 -4.42 10.47
C GLU A 280 -30.40 -5.72 10.33
N SER A 281 -31.63 -5.71 10.84
CA SER A 281 -32.53 -6.89 10.82
C SER A 281 -33.83 -6.63 10.05
N LYS A 282 -34.20 -5.36 9.85
CA LYS A 282 -35.46 -4.98 9.20
C LYS A 282 -35.28 -4.61 7.72
N ALA A 283 -34.12 -4.06 7.39
CA ALA A 283 -33.83 -3.41 6.11
C ALA A 283 -32.57 -4.02 5.47
N VAL A 284 -32.66 -5.29 5.06
CA VAL A 284 -31.51 -6.04 4.51
C VAL A 284 -31.18 -5.56 3.10
N LEU A 285 -29.92 -5.16 2.88
CA LEU A 285 -29.42 -4.75 1.56
C LEU A 285 -29.25 -5.95 0.63
N ARG A 286 -29.44 -5.74 -0.68
CA ARG A 286 -29.28 -6.78 -1.71
C ARG A 286 -27.85 -7.31 -1.79
N ASN A 287 -26.88 -6.40 -1.70
CA ASN A 287 -25.45 -6.69 -1.75
C ASN A 287 -24.75 -6.06 -0.54
N GLU A 288 -23.59 -6.62 -0.18
CA GLU A 288 -22.72 -6.05 0.84
C GLU A 288 -22.25 -4.64 0.42
N PRO A 289 -22.26 -3.64 1.32
CA PRO A 289 -21.73 -2.31 1.01
C PRO A 289 -20.27 -2.35 0.55
N LEU A 290 -20.00 -1.65 -0.55
CA LEU A 290 -18.67 -1.54 -1.16
C LEU A 290 -17.99 -0.26 -0.68
N VAL A 291 -16.66 -0.28 -0.53
CA VAL A 291 -15.87 0.91 -0.19
C VAL A 291 -15.20 1.45 -1.45
N LEU A 292 -15.32 2.76 -1.69
CA LEU A 292 -14.67 3.43 -2.80
C LEU A 292 -13.16 3.49 -2.57
N ASP A 293 -12.39 2.88 -3.46
CA ASP A 293 -10.94 2.83 -3.37
C ASP A 293 -10.30 4.23 -3.47
N GLY A 294 -9.51 4.61 -2.46
CA GLY A 294 -8.90 5.93 -2.33
C GLY A 294 -9.87 7.06 -1.98
N GLY A 295 -11.12 6.74 -1.60
CA GLY A 295 -12.10 7.69 -1.10
C GLY A 295 -12.43 8.87 -2.04
N TYR A 296 -12.80 9.99 -1.43
CA TYR A 296 -13.18 11.22 -2.12
C TYR A 296 -12.00 11.90 -2.81
N GLU A 297 -10.79 11.80 -2.26
CA GLU A 297 -9.57 12.34 -2.88
C GLU A 297 -9.35 11.72 -4.26
N ASN A 298 -9.37 10.38 -4.34
CA ASN A 298 -9.20 9.70 -5.61
C ASN A 298 -10.34 10.02 -6.60
N TRP A 299 -11.58 10.15 -6.10
CA TRP A 299 -12.69 10.59 -6.94
C TRP A 299 -12.49 11.98 -7.55
N LEU A 300 -11.95 12.94 -6.79
CA LEU A 300 -11.64 14.28 -7.29
C LEU A 300 -10.57 14.26 -8.38
N LEU A 301 -9.62 13.33 -8.30
CA LEU A 301 -8.58 13.16 -9.32
C LEU A 301 -9.14 12.56 -10.62
N CYS A 302 -10.03 11.56 -10.52
CA CYS A 302 -10.57 10.85 -11.68
C CYS A 302 -11.77 11.56 -12.33
N TYR A 303 -12.68 12.09 -11.52
CA TYR A 303 -14.01 12.57 -11.95
C TYR A 303 -14.44 13.90 -11.28
N PRO A 304 -13.60 14.96 -11.32
CA PRO A 304 -13.90 16.23 -10.66
C PRO A 304 -15.20 16.88 -11.14
N GLN A 305 -15.60 16.65 -12.40
CA GLN A 305 -16.83 17.17 -13.00
C GLN A 305 -18.12 16.56 -12.44
N TYR A 306 -18.01 15.46 -11.67
CA TYR A 306 -19.14 14.81 -11.00
C TYR A 306 -19.19 15.12 -9.50
N THR A 307 -18.67 16.28 -9.13
CA THR A 307 -18.69 16.81 -7.76
C THR A 307 -19.36 18.17 -7.72
N THR A 308 -19.83 18.59 -6.54
CA THR A 308 -20.39 19.94 -6.33
C THR A 308 -19.31 21.02 -6.35
N ASN A 309 -18.08 20.70 -5.94
CA ASN A 309 -16.96 21.64 -5.92
C ASN A 309 -15.60 20.93 -6.08
N ALA A 310 -15.05 20.95 -7.30
CA ALA A 310 -13.78 20.29 -7.60
C ALA A 310 -12.52 20.99 -7.01
N LYS A 311 -12.65 22.20 -6.45
CA LYS A 311 -11.50 22.99 -5.96
C LYS A 311 -11.35 22.95 -4.44
N VAL A 312 -11.96 21.96 -3.79
CA VAL A 312 -11.88 21.80 -2.33
C VAL A 312 -10.45 21.51 -1.89
N ALA A 313 -10.07 22.03 -0.73
CA ALA A 313 -8.79 21.73 -0.12
C ALA A 313 -8.84 20.34 0.51
N VAL A 314 -8.01 19.42 0.02
CA VAL A 314 -7.90 18.08 0.59
C VAL A 314 -7.18 18.16 1.96
N PRO A 315 -7.69 17.50 3.02
CA PRO A 315 -7.02 17.46 4.31
C PRO A 315 -5.58 16.92 4.20
N GLN A 316 -4.65 17.46 4.99
CA GLN A 316 -3.28 16.95 4.98
C GLN A 316 -3.24 15.51 5.48
N HIS A 317 -2.72 14.61 4.65
CA HIS A 317 -2.50 13.22 5.01
C HIS A 317 -1.61 13.14 6.24
N SER A 318 -2.11 12.56 7.34
CA SER A 318 -1.38 12.43 8.61
C SER A 318 -0.25 11.40 8.58
N GLN A 319 0.12 10.90 7.40
CA GLN A 319 1.37 10.18 7.24
C GLN A 319 2.48 11.15 6.91
N ASN A 320 3.30 11.42 7.93
CA ASN A 320 4.64 11.94 7.78
C ASN A 320 5.53 10.95 7.01
N ALA A 321 5.25 10.75 5.72
CA ALA A 321 6.24 10.34 4.76
C ALA A 321 6.70 11.63 4.07
N ASN A 322 7.69 12.30 4.67
CA ASN A 322 8.47 13.34 3.99
C ASN A 322 9.19 12.71 2.80
N ILE A 323 8.46 12.45 1.71
CA ILE A 323 9.04 12.26 0.39
C ILE A 323 9.22 13.67 -0.14
N SER A 324 10.29 14.33 0.30
CA SER A 324 10.86 15.44 -0.45
C SER A 324 11.42 14.82 -1.73
N VAL A 325 10.58 14.72 -2.76
CA VAL A 325 11.06 14.56 -4.13
C VAL A 325 11.71 15.89 -4.52
N SER A 326 13.00 16.03 -4.21
CA SER A 326 13.84 17.07 -4.82
C SER A 326 13.99 16.71 -6.29
N LEU A 327 13.11 17.26 -7.12
CA LEU A 327 13.18 17.13 -8.57
C LEU A 327 14.24 18.10 -9.10
N ASP A 328 15.52 17.81 -8.87
CA ASP A 328 16.62 18.47 -9.56
C ASP A 328 16.75 17.91 -10.98
N PHE A 329 15.71 18.15 -11.80
CA PHE A 329 15.79 17.91 -13.24
C PHE A 329 16.57 19.06 -13.87
N THR A 330 17.86 18.83 -14.14
CA THR A 330 18.61 19.67 -15.06
C THR A 330 18.16 19.31 -16.47
N TYR A 331 17.16 20.02 -17.00
CA TYR A 331 16.74 19.87 -18.38
C TYR A 331 17.86 20.45 -19.29
N PRO A 332 18.45 19.68 -20.20
CA PRO A 332 19.40 20.23 -21.16
C PRO A 332 18.68 21.30 -22.00
N SER A 333 19.18 22.53 -22.02
CA SER A 333 18.63 23.57 -22.90
C SER A 333 18.70 23.10 -24.35
N LEU A 334 17.60 23.22 -25.10
CA LEU A 334 17.53 22.85 -26.52
C LEU A 334 18.27 23.85 -27.43
N GLU A 335 18.92 24.88 -26.89
CA GLU A 335 19.87 25.72 -27.62
C GLU A 335 21.15 24.92 -27.95
N GLU A 336 21.35 24.66 -29.23
CA GLU A 336 22.62 24.23 -29.79
C GLU A 336 23.69 25.31 -29.47
N PRO A 337 24.82 24.94 -28.81
CA PRO A 337 25.85 25.91 -28.50
C PRO A 337 26.40 26.50 -29.80
N ALA A 338 26.41 27.83 -29.88
CA ALA A 338 26.96 28.54 -31.03
C ALA A 338 28.39 28.04 -31.32
N PRO A 339 28.73 27.80 -32.60
CA PRO A 339 30.04 27.25 -32.95
C PRO A 339 31.14 28.16 -32.42
N ALA A 340 32.13 27.54 -31.76
CA ALA A 340 33.28 28.25 -31.22
C ALA A 340 33.95 29.09 -32.32
N PRO A 341 34.37 30.35 -32.02
CA PRO A 341 35.12 31.14 -32.97
C PRO A 341 36.39 30.40 -33.37
N GLN A 342 36.60 30.25 -34.69
CA GLN A 342 37.76 29.54 -35.22
C GLN A 342 39.06 30.23 -34.78
N PRO A 343 40.09 29.47 -34.37
CA PRO A 343 41.38 30.05 -34.03
C PRO A 343 42.03 30.62 -35.30
N VAL A 344 42.24 31.93 -35.31
CA VAL A 344 43.01 32.61 -36.35
C VAL A 344 44.46 32.16 -36.21
N VAL A 345 44.89 31.26 -37.11
CA VAL A 345 46.26 30.77 -37.19
C VAL A 345 47.14 31.90 -37.69
N TYR A 346 47.85 32.57 -36.78
CA TYR A 346 49.01 33.38 -37.15
C TYR A 346 50.19 32.45 -37.41
N VAL A 347 50.43 32.13 -38.68
CA VAL A 347 51.66 31.50 -39.15
C VAL A 347 52.80 32.50 -38.97
N ARG A 348 53.73 32.22 -38.05
CA ARG A 348 55.01 32.95 -37.97
C ARG A 348 56.10 32.10 -38.63
N PRO A 349 56.75 32.55 -39.71
CA PRO A 349 57.70 31.74 -40.46
C PRO A 349 59.04 31.54 -39.74
N SER A 350 59.67 30.43 -40.12
CA SER A 350 60.88 29.79 -39.59
C SER A 350 62.13 30.68 -39.51
N VAL A 351 62.95 30.40 -38.50
CA VAL A 351 64.23 31.00 -38.13
C VAL A 351 65.30 30.87 -39.24
N VAL A 352 66.02 31.97 -39.51
CA VAL A 352 67.36 31.98 -40.15
C VAL A 352 68.27 32.93 -39.34
N GLU A 353 69.55 32.56 -39.27
CA GLU A 353 70.64 33.04 -38.43
C GLU A 353 70.94 34.56 -38.40
N ALA A 354 71.67 34.95 -37.34
CA ALA A 354 72.16 36.27 -36.91
C ALA A 354 72.99 37.05 -37.97
N PRO A 355 73.24 38.38 -37.86
CA PRO A 355 74.10 38.94 -36.79
C PRO A 355 73.83 40.39 -36.29
N GLU A 356 74.47 40.69 -35.15
CA GLU A 356 75.05 41.96 -34.66
C GLU A 356 74.22 43.26 -34.40
N LYS A 357 74.28 43.65 -33.11
CA LYS A 357 74.71 44.93 -32.49
C LYS A 357 73.82 46.19 -32.47
N SER A 358 73.99 46.82 -31.29
CA SER A 358 73.77 48.21 -30.83
C SER A 358 72.34 48.65 -30.53
N ASP A 359 71.97 48.92 -29.28
CA ASP A 359 72.41 49.94 -28.30
C ASP A 359 71.71 51.31 -28.46
N ILE A 360 71.14 51.72 -27.32
CA ILE A 360 70.82 53.08 -26.83
C ILE A 360 69.73 53.92 -27.51
N ALA A 361 68.89 54.49 -26.62
CA ALA A 361 68.24 55.82 -26.65
C ALA A 361 66.78 55.69 -26.18
N SER A 362 66.47 56.03 -24.92
CA SER A 362 66.09 57.38 -24.46
C SER A 362 64.81 57.86 -25.15
N GLU A 363 63.78 58.37 -24.49
CA GLU A 363 63.60 58.90 -23.15
C GLU A 363 62.08 59.16 -23.02
N GLN A 364 61.62 59.22 -21.77
CA GLN A 364 60.66 60.18 -21.20
C GLN A 364 59.55 60.78 -22.12
N GLU A 365 58.28 60.86 -21.71
CA GLU A 365 57.86 61.69 -20.59
C GLU A 365 56.41 61.43 -20.18
N LYS A 366 56.22 61.42 -18.85
CA LYS A 366 55.17 62.13 -18.09
C LYS A 366 53.70 61.97 -18.52
N LYS A 367 52.92 61.35 -17.64
CA LYS A 367 52.07 62.09 -16.67
C LYS A 367 51.42 61.17 -15.64
N MET A 368 51.71 61.48 -14.37
CA MET A 368 50.78 61.51 -13.24
C MET A 368 50.12 60.18 -12.82
N ASP A 369 50.83 59.48 -11.95
CA ASP A 369 50.28 58.70 -10.85
C ASP A 369 50.25 59.62 -9.61
N VAL A 370 49.21 59.56 -8.78
CA VAL A 370 49.04 59.91 -7.34
C VAL A 370 47.52 60.15 -7.19
N LEU A 371 46.74 59.32 -6.48
CA LEU A 371 46.83 59.17 -5.03
C LEU A 371 46.18 57.85 -4.58
N ARG A 372 46.98 57.05 -3.88
CA ARG A 372 46.62 55.82 -3.17
C ARG A 372 46.27 56.17 -1.71
N SER A 373 45.44 55.32 -1.11
CA SER A 373 45.56 54.83 0.27
C SER A 373 44.72 55.45 1.42
N LEU A 374 44.02 54.53 2.09
CA LEU A 374 43.97 54.22 3.54
C LEU A 374 43.31 55.20 4.55
N ILE A 375 42.14 54.75 5.05
CA ILE A 375 41.48 54.78 6.40
C ILE A 375 42.07 55.72 7.49
N PRO A 376 41.22 56.37 8.32
CA PRO A 376 40.99 55.83 9.69
C PRO A 376 39.56 56.04 10.30
N SER A 377 39.19 55.08 11.16
CA SER A 377 38.54 55.15 12.49
C SER A 377 37.44 56.18 12.84
N GLY A 378 36.24 55.64 13.12
CA GLY A 378 35.47 55.76 14.38
C GLY A 378 34.92 57.12 14.87
N THR A 379 33.62 57.16 15.24
CA THR A 379 33.09 57.31 16.63
C THR A 379 31.56 57.47 16.61
N ILE A 380 30.96 57.06 17.73
CA ILE A 380 29.56 56.80 18.09
C ILE A 380 28.82 58.06 18.62
N ALA A 381 27.51 58.08 18.35
CA ALA A 381 26.33 58.64 19.05
C ALA A 381 26.33 60.06 19.70
N ALA A 382 25.25 60.79 19.39
CA ALA A 382 24.20 61.17 20.34
C ALA A 382 22.88 61.36 19.57
#